data_AF-A0A401K0A7-F1
#
_entry.id   AF-A0A401K0A7-F1
#
_cell.length_a   1.000
_cell.length_b   1.000
_cell.length_c   1.000
_cell.angle_alpha   90.00
_cell.angle_beta   90.00
_cell.angle_gamma   90.00
#
_symmetry.space_group_name_H-M   'P 1'
#
loop_
_entity.id
_entity.type
_entity.pdbx_description
1 polymer ?
#
loop_
_entity_poly.entity_id
_entity_poly.type
_entity_poly.pdbx_seq_one_letter_code
_entity_poly.pdbx_strand_id
1 'polypeptide(L)' 'MEARIGNIQAGALLSFFLEEIGPVADNLAVQEVQERLHARVAELDHACYQAPFAYGNKFDKRR' A
#
# COMPACT_ATOMS: atom_id res chain seq x y z
N MET A 1 6.42 5.84 33.89
CA MET A 1 6.37 7.28 34.22
C MET A 1 4.90 7.64 34.39
N GLU A 2 4.44 7.90 35.61
CA GLU A 2 3.06 8.37 35.82
C GLU A 2 3.05 9.90 35.80
N ALA A 3 2.56 10.47 34.70
CA ALA A 3 2.30 11.90 34.61
C ALA A 3 0.87 12.15 35.08
N ARG A 4 0.69 12.82 36.23
CA ARG A 4 -0.62 13.34 36.63
C ARG A 4 -0.85 14.64 35.90
N ILE A 5 -1.64 14.60 34.83
CA ILE A 5 -1.98 15.77 34.01
C ILE A 5 -3.44 16.13 34.28
N GLY A 6 -3.76 17.42 34.36
CA GLY A 6 -5.14 17.88 34.48
C GLY A 6 -5.87 17.78 33.13
N ASN A 7 -7.21 17.67 33.17
CA ASN A 7 -8.03 17.48 31.96
C ASN A 7 -7.80 18.55 30.86
N ILE A 8 -7.51 19.80 31.23
CA ILE A 8 -7.22 20.87 30.25
C ILE A 8 -5.90 20.58 29.51
N GLN A 9 -4.84 20.21 30.24
CA GLN A 9 -3.57 19.86 29.62
C GLN A 9 -3.69 18.56 28.80
N ALA A 10 -4.52 17.61 29.25
CA ALA A 10 -4.83 16.40 28.50
C ALA A 10 -5.50 16.71 27.15
N GLY A 11 -6.48 17.61 27.15
CA GLY A 11 -7.15 18.04 25.94
C GLY A 11 -6.17 18.68 24.94
N ALA A 12 -5.34 19.61 25.41
CA ALA A 12 -4.34 20.27 24.55
C ALA A 12 -3.32 19.27 23.96
N LEU A 13 -2.86 18.30 24.76
CA LEU A 13 -1.94 17.27 24.31
C LEU A 13 -2.58 16.33 23.28
N LEU A 14 -3.85 15.96 23.48
CA LEU A 14 -4.59 15.16 22.51
C LEU A 14 -4.78 15.93 21.20
N SER A 15 -5.18 17.19 21.24
CA SER A 15 -5.31 18.04 20.05
C SER A 15 -3.99 18.11 19.27
N PHE A 16 -2.87 18.34 19.96
CA PHE A 16 -1.54 18.32 19.33
C PHE A 16 -1.24 16.98 18.65
N PHE A 17 -1.50 15.86 19.31
CA PHE A 17 -1.26 14.55 18.69
C PHE A 17 -2.13 14.31 17.47
N LEU A 18 -3.40 14.71 17.50
CA LEU A 18 -4.28 14.55 16.34
C LEU A 18 -3.83 15.42 15.16
N GLU A 19 -3.43 16.67 15.42
CA GLU A 19 -3.05 17.63 14.37
C GLU A 19 -1.67 17.35 13.79
N GLU A 20 -0.68 17.04 14.63
CA GLU A 20 0.72 16.92 14.20
C GLU A 20 1.16 15.47 13.96
N ILE A 21 0.64 14.52 14.75
CA ILE A 21 1.06 13.11 14.68
C ILE A 21 0.04 12.25 13.93
N GLY A 22 -1.24 12.59 13.96
CA GLY A 22 -2.30 11.91 13.20
C GLY A 22 -1.93 11.71 11.72
N PRO A 23 -1.49 12.75 11.00
CA PRO A 23 -1.09 12.62 9.59
C PRO A 23 0.08 11.64 9.37
N VAL A 24 0.95 11.43 10.36
CA VAL A 24 2.05 10.45 10.27
C VAL A 24 1.49 9.03 10.22
N ALA A 25 0.50 8.72 11.06
CA ALA A 25 -0.15 7.42 11.06
C ALA A 25 -0.93 7.17 9.76
N ASP A 26 -1.62 8.18 9.24
CA ASP A 26 -2.32 8.08 7.96
C ASP A 26 -1.35 7.81 6.80
N ASN A 27 -0.23 8.53 6.74
CA ASN A 27 0.79 8.31 5.72
C ASN A 27 1.42 6.91 5.81
N LEU A 28 1.65 6.41 7.03
CA LEU A 28 2.14 5.05 7.23
C LEU A 28 1.11 4.02 6.71
N ALA A 29 -0.18 4.21 6.99
CA ALA A 29 -1.23 3.34 6.48
C ALA A 29 -1.28 3.34 4.94
N VAL A 30 -1.09 4.50 4.30
CA VAL A 30 -0.96 4.58 2.83
C VAL A 30 0.22 3.77 2.34
N GLN A 31 1.38 3.88 2.98
CA GLN A 31 2.59 3.13 2.60
C GLN A 31 2.37 1.61 2.73
N GLU A 32 1.78 1.15 3.83
CA GLU A 32 1.48 -0.28 4.04
C GLU A 32 0.54 -0.84 2.96
N VAL A 33 -0.48 -0.08 2.57
CA VAL A 33 -1.39 -0.47 1.49
C VAL A 33 -0.67 -0.49 0.14
N GLN A 34 0.19 0.50 -0.13
CA GLN A 34 1.00 0.55 -1.35
C GLN A 34 1.89 -0.69 -1.47
N GLU A 35 2.61 -1.07 -0.42
CA GLU A 35 3.47 -2.27 -0.42
C GLU A 35 2.68 -3.54 -0.77
N ARG A 36 1.50 -3.72 -0.18
CA ARG A 36 0.63 -4.87 -0.46
C ARG A 36 0.11 -4.88 -1.89
N LEU A 37 -0.28 -3.72 -2.42
CA LEU A 37 -0.77 -3.61 -3.80
C LEU A 37 0.36 -3.78 -4.81
N HIS A 38 1.56 -3.27 -4.53
CA HIS A 38 2.72 -3.45 -5.40
C HIS A 38 3.05 -4.93 -5.63
N ALA A 39 2.98 -5.76 -4.59
CA ALA A 39 3.16 -7.20 -4.73
C ALA A 39 2.13 -7.82 -5.70
N ARG A 40 0.85 -7.42 -5.62
CA ARG A 40 -0.21 -7.90 -6.52
C ARG A 40 -0.05 -7.40 -7.94
N VAL A 41 0.38 -6.16 -8.12
CA VAL A 41 0.68 -5.61 -9.46
C VAL A 41 1.81 -6.38 -10.11
N ALA A 42 2.87 -6.72 -9.35
CA ALA A 42 3.99 -7.50 -9.87
C ALA A 42 3.58 -8.93 -10.33
N GLU A 43 2.55 -9.53 -9.72
CA GLU A 43 2.01 -10.83 -10.14
C GLU A 43 1.39 -10.78 -11.55
N LEU A 44 0.89 -9.62 -11.99
CA LEU A 44 0.19 -9.48 -13.27
C LEU A 44 1.10 -9.71 -14.48
N ASP A 45 2.38 -9.36 -14.37
CA ASP A 45 3.36 -9.55 -15.45
C ASP A 45 3.44 -11.00 -15.90
N HIS A 46 3.26 -11.95 -14.97
CA HIS A 46 3.20 -13.37 -15.28
C HIS A 46 1.78 -13.85 -15.59
N ALA A 47 0.82 -13.53 -14.71
CA ALA A 47 -0.54 -14.07 -14.79
C ALA A 47 -1.27 -13.63 -16.08
N CYS A 48 -0.99 -12.43 -16.56
CA CYS A 48 -1.59 -11.86 -17.77
C CYS A 48 -0.65 -11.93 -18.98
N TYR A 49 0.51 -12.58 -18.86
CA TYR A 49 1.46 -12.66 -19.98
C TYR A 49 0.85 -13.37 -21.19
N GLN A 50 1.02 -12.77 -22.36
CA GLN A 50 0.71 -13.40 -23.63
C GLN A 50 1.94 -13.39 -24.52
N ALA A 51 2.31 -14.57 -25.04
CA ALA A 51 3.44 -14.69 -25.94
C ALA A 51 3.20 -13.87 -27.23
N PRO A 52 4.12 -12.96 -27.60
CA PRO A 52 3.99 -12.20 -28.83
C PRO A 52 4.24 -13.10 -30.05
N PHE A 53 3.77 -12.64 -31.23
CA PHE A 53 4.02 -13.30 -32.53
C PHE A 53 3.51 -14.76 -32.65
N ALA A 54 2.49 -15.13 -31.89
CA ALA A 54 1.90 -16.49 -31.94
C ALA A 54 1.20 -16.86 -33.26
N TYR A 55 1.11 -15.96 -34.25
CA TYR A 55 0.42 -16.20 -35.51
C TYR A 55 1.09 -17.30 -36.36
N GLY A 56 2.42 -17.29 -36.47
CA GLY A 56 3.17 -18.28 -37.27
C GLY A 56 3.05 -19.71 -36.73
N ASN A 57 3.05 -19.87 -35.39
CA ASN A 57 2.93 -21.15 -34.70
C ASN A 57 1.61 -21.90 -35.00
N LYS A 58 0.58 -21.20 -35.51
CA LYS A 58 -0.70 -21.82 -35.91
C LYS A 58 -0.58 -22.73 -37.13
N PHE A 59 0.49 -22.58 -37.91
CA PHE A 59 0.70 -23.34 -39.15
C PHE A 59 1.77 -24.43 -38.98
N ASP A 60 2.61 -24.34 -37.94
CA ASP A 60 3.65 -25.33 -37.65
C ASP A 60 3.08 -26.65 -37.12
N LYS A 61 1.96 -26.60 -36.36
CA LYS A 61 1.25 -27.79 -35.86
C LYS A 61 0.63 -28.69 -36.95
N ARG A 62 0.66 -28.28 -38.22
CA ARG A 62 0.06 -29.00 -39.35
C ARG A 62 1.06 -29.75 -40.22
N ARG A 63 2.36 -29.72 -39.90
CA ARG A 63 3.41 -30.47 -40.60
C ARG A 63 3.87 -31.69 -39.82
#